data_AF-A0AAW1HZ66-F1
#
_entry.id   AF-A0AAW1HZ66-F1
#
_cell.length_a   1.000
_cell.length_b   1.000
_cell.length_c   1.000
_cell.angle_alpha   90.00
_cell.angle_beta   90.00
_cell.angle_gamma   90.00
#
_symmetry.space_group_name_H-M   'P 1'
#
loop_
_entity.id
_entity.type
_entity.pdbx_description
1 polymer ?
#
loop_
_entity_poly.entity_id
_entity_poly.type
_entity_poly.pdbx_seq_one_letter_code
_entity_poly.pdbx_strand_id
1 'polypeptide(L)'
;MNNNSVRIHTKMSLKTTITTTNIVSFAKRLSIYSILFLSILLFFPATETILNTFLDCRTTTTLSTTKKTTSPPTMNPKWFQPISKPFKLEQKQLQIALVNMDGEILEGMNTLHGAQVTQVEFEKVSSNITWRDLYPLWIDEENVNAKQICPNIPIPSDIVKYKGVDVVVAKDVYRLQVSLVAATLAAESGNEEVSVVFVGGGGGCEPMLEMFRCDDLVWKDGEYWVYKPDVNRLKQKVSLPVGACKVATQPYSFEAENPLEKSMTSTLSKANPKPLKEAYVTLLHSSELYVCGAIALAQSILQTNTTKDLVLLADDSISPSSIHGLEAAGWKVKLIQRVRCPSARKGHYNEWNCSKLRIWQLTDYSKVIFIDADFIVLNNIDHLFSYPQLSASEDTMSIFNSGVMIAEPSPCFFDMLMAKRYTLNSYNGGDQGLLNEVFTWWHRITKKISFLKCFMDEKGERKVPNDVYMIHFVGVKPWVCYRDYDCNWDQVDRHIFASDRAHSRWWRVYDALPVELKPYCGLTSYMDANIQNWREIAKNNVSFTDTHWKIDVKDPRKDNLIKQI
;
A
#
# COMPACT_ATOMS: atom_id res chain seq x y z
N MET A 1 -86.08 34.55 13.10
CA MET A 1 -86.51 34.42 14.51
C MET A 1 -85.53 33.51 15.24
N ASN A 2 -84.91 34.03 16.30
CA ASN A 2 -84.33 33.38 17.50
C ASN A 2 -83.38 32.17 17.42
N ASN A 3 -82.12 32.47 17.78
CA ASN A 3 -81.38 32.07 19.00
C ASN A 3 -81.20 30.58 19.42
N ASN A 4 -79.90 30.26 19.58
CA ASN A 4 -79.21 29.71 20.77
C ASN A 4 -78.97 28.20 20.97
N SER A 5 -77.65 27.89 21.09
CA SER A 5 -76.98 27.07 22.12
C SER A 5 -76.94 25.53 21.93
N VAL A 6 -75.85 24.74 22.13
CA VAL A 6 -74.42 24.92 22.53
C VAL A 6 -73.68 23.56 22.43
N ARG A 7 -72.34 23.60 22.19
CA ARG A 7 -71.25 22.59 22.39
C ARG A 7 -71.29 21.32 21.50
N ILE A 8 -70.19 20.88 20.88
CA ILE A 8 -68.85 20.56 21.43
C ILE A 8 -67.72 21.02 20.48
N HIS A 9 -66.67 21.63 21.03
CA HIS A 9 -65.42 22.00 20.34
C HIS A 9 -64.34 20.92 20.53
N THR A 10 -63.58 20.61 19.48
CA THR A 10 -62.18 20.17 19.61
C THR A 10 -61.37 20.61 18.39
N LYS A 11 -60.56 21.66 18.59
CA LYS A 11 -59.36 21.97 17.79
C LYS A 11 -58.17 21.56 18.65
N MET A 12 -57.28 20.72 18.16
CA MET A 12 -55.98 20.51 18.79
C MET A 12 -54.85 20.83 17.81
N SER A 13 -54.14 21.89 18.15
CA SER A 13 -52.84 22.30 17.62
C SER A 13 -51.76 21.40 18.21
N LEU A 14 -50.81 20.94 17.39
CA LEU A 14 -49.58 20.31 17.86
C LEU A 14 -48.40 21.23 17.53
N LYS A 15 -48.01 22.01 18.53
CA LYS A 15 -46.67 22.60 18.66
C LYS A 15 -45.67 21.47 18.90
N THR A 16 -44.66 21.37 18.06
CA THR A 16 -43.53 20.45 18.28
C THR A 16 -42.52 21.15 19.18
N THR A 17 -42.52 20.78 20.46
CA THR A 17 -41.55 21.25 21.46
C THR A 17 -40.26 20.45 21.32
N ILE A 18 -39.21 21.07 20.79
CA ILE A 18 -37.85 20.50 20.82
C ILE A 18 -37.33 20.67 22.25
N THR A 19 -37.34 19.59 23.02
CA THR A 19 -36.79 19.58 24.39
C THR A 19 -35.26 19.59 24.38
N THR A 20 -34.69 20.48 25.18
CA THR A 20 -33.25 20.70 25.46
C THR A 20 -32.49 19.44 25.89
N THR A 21 -33.17 18.37 26.28
CA THR A 21 -32.60 17.07 26.67
C THR A 21 -31.89 16.34 25.51
N ASN A 22 -32.33 16.54 24.26
CA ASN A 22 -31.72 15.85 23.10
C ASN A 22 -30.40 16.49 22.65
N ILE A 23 -30.22 17.80 22.87
CA ILE A 23 -28.97 18.50 22.55
C ILE A 23 -27.89 18.16 23.57
N VAL A 24 -28.25 18.02 24.86
CA VAL A 24 -27.31 17.60 25.92
C VAL A 24 -26.90 16.12 25.77
N SER A 25 -27.79 15.25 25.28
CA SER A 25 -27.48 13.85 24.93
C SER A 25 -26.49 13.74 23.76
N PHE A 26 -26.66 14.58 22.73
CA PHE A 26 -25.77 14.63 21.57
C PHE A 26 -24.39 15.21 21.92
N ALA A 27 -24.35 16.27 22.73
CA ALA A 27 -23.10 16.86 23.23
C ALA A 27 -22.34 15.94 24.19
N LYS A 28 -23.05 15.20 25.08
CA LYS A 28 -22.41 14.18 25.94
C LYS A 28 -21.87 12.99 25.14
N ARG A 29 -22.52 12.60 24.03
CA ARG A 29 -22.02 11.55 23.14
C ARG A 29 -20.76 11.99 22.40
N LEU A 30 -20.70 13.22 21.85
CA LEU A 30 -19.46 13.77 21.27
C LEU A 30 -18.32 13.84 22.29
N SER A 31 -18.58 14.23 23.53
CA SER A 31 -17.55 14.29 24.58
C SER A 31 -17.04 12.91 25.02
N ILE A 32 -17.88 11.88 25.01
CA ILE A 32 -17.46 10.49 25.30
C ILE A 32 -16.64 9.91 24.13
N TYR A 33 -16.98 10.25 22.88
CA TYR A 33 -16.15 9.92 21.72
C TYR A 33 -14.79 10.64 21.77
N SER A 34 -14.73 11.90 22.19
CA SER A 34 -13.46 12.61 22.38
C SER A 34 -12.59 11.99 23.47
N ILE A 35 -13.18 11.51 24.58
CA ILE A 35 -12.41 10.94 25.71
C ILE A 35 -11.94 9.49 25.44
N LEU A 36 -12.71 8.68 24.70
CA LEU A 36 -12.31 7.33 24.30
C LEU A 36 -11.36 7.31 23.10
N PHE A 37 -11.51 8.23 22.14
CA PHE A 37 -10.47 8.48 21.13
C PHE A 37 -9.20 9.05 21.78
N LEU A 38 -9.33 9.84 22.85
CA LEU A 38 -8.19 10.21 23.69
C LEU A 38 -7.55 9.02 24.42
N SER A 39 -8.29 7.99 24.82
CA SER A 39 -7.67 6.81 25.48
C SER A 39 -6.79 5.98 24.53
N ILE A 40 -7.05 6.07 23.22
CA ILE A 40 -6.16 5.56 22.17
C ILE A 40 -4.98 6.53 21.96
N LEU A 41 -5.16 7.84 22.18
CA LEU A 41 -4.09 8.86 22.12
C LEU A 41 -3.25 9.00 23.41
N LEU A 42 -3.71 8.53 24.57
CA LEU A 42 -3.02 8.71 25.87
C LEU A 42 -1.86 7.70 26.08
N PHE A 43 -1.63 6.81 25.13
CA PHE A 43 -0.36 6.08 24.97
C PHE A 43 0.52 6.62 23.83
N PHE A 44 0.12 7.71 23.16
CA PHE A 44 0.93 8.41 22.15
C PHE A 44 1.42 9.74 22.71
N PRO A 45 2.70 9.89 23.08
CA PRO A 45 3.28 11.21 23.12
C PRO A 45 3.34 11.75 21.68
N ALA A 46 2.56 12.81 21.42
CA ALA A 46 2.69 13.80 20.34
C ALA A 46 3.02 13.26 18.93
N THR A 47 1.98 13.08 18.12
CA THR A 47 2.04 12.80 16.67
C THR A 47 2.43 14.03 15.82
N GLU A 48 3.44 14.79 16.25
CA GLU A 48 4.16 15.72 15.35
C GLU A 48 5.49 15.11 14.86
N THR A 49 5.90 13.95 15.38
CA THR A 49 7.21 13.36 15.09
C THR A 49 7.20 12.32 13.96
N ILE A 50 6.02 11.84 13.53
CA ILE A 50 5.88 10.66 12.63
C ILE A 50 6.16 11.00 11.16
N LEU A 51 6.33 12.28 10.82
CA LEU A 51 6.82 12.69 9.51
C LEU A 51 8.26 13.24 9.55
N ASN A 52 8.85 13.48 10.73
CA ASN A 52 10.12 14.21 10.81
C ASN A 52 11.35 13.34 10.55
N THR A 53 11.28 12.02 10.73
CA THR A 53 12.45 11.13 10.55
C THR A 53 12.90 10.99 9.09
N PHE A 54 12.06 11.34 8.12
CA PHE A 54 12.44 11.45 6.70
C PHE A 54 12.20 12.83 6.07
N LEU A 55 11.42 13.74 6.69
CA LEU A 55 11.30 15.13 6.21
C LEU A 55 12.36 16.09 6.73
N ASP A 56 13.14 15.75 7.75
CA ASP A 56 14.32 16.54 8.13
C ASP A 56 15.51 16.26 7.19
N CYS A 57 15.29 16.47 5.89
CA CYS A 57 16.35 16.94 4.99
C CYS A 57 16.47 18.49 5.11
N ARG A 58 16.28 19.05 6.31
CA ARG A 58 16.54 20.47 6.55
C ARG A 58 18.04 20.67 6.78
N THR A 59 18.67 21.21 5.76
CA THR A 59 19.93 21.94 5.76
C THR A 59 20.46 22.30 7.16
N THR A 60 21.44 21.54 7.66
CA THR A 60 22.49 22.09 8.52
C THR A 60 23.81 22.02 7.76
N THR A 61 23.89 22.81 6.69
CA THR A 61 25.17 23.26 6.17
C THR A 61 25.20 24.76 6.38
N THR A 62 25.67 25.19 7.54
CA THR A 62 26.28 26.50 7.66
C THR A 62 27.41 26.53 6.63
N LEU A 63 27.18 27.24 5.53
CA LEU A 63 28.23 27.62 4.58
C LEU A 63 29.28 28.41 5.36
N SER A 64 30.32 27.70 5.80
CA SER A 64 31.62 28.29 6.06
C SER A 64 32.09 28.90 4.75
N THR A 65 31.89 30.21 4.60
CA THR A 65 32.49 31.01 3.54
C THR A 65 34.00 31.04 3.76
N THR A 66 34.70 30.00 3.32
CA THR A 66 36.12 30.07 3.04
C THR A 66 36.26 30.13 1.52
N LYS A 67 36.53 31.35 1.04
CA LYS A 67 36.97 31.61 -0.34
C LYS A 67 38.16 30.69 -0.63
N LYS A 68 37.94 29.62 -1.40
CA LYS A 68 39.03 28.87 -2.02
C LYS A 68 39.34 29.51 -3.36
N THR A 69 40.59 29.92 -3.46
CA THR A 69 41.22 30.59 -4.58
C THR A 69 41.12 29.75 -5.84
N THR A 70 40.87 30.46 -6.93
CA THR A 70 40.71 30.04 -8.32
C THR A 70 41.72 29.01 -8.82
N SER A 71 41.21 27.92 -9.39
CA SER A 71 41.89 27.12 -10.42
C SER A 71 40.93 26.98 -11.62
N PRO A 72 41.43 26.93 -12.87
CA PRO A 72 40.58 27.00 -14.06
C PRO A 72 39.72 25.73 -14.21
N PRO A 73 38.44 25.83 -14.63
CA PRO A 73 37.57 24.66 -14.73
C PRO A 73 37.84 23.94 -16.05
N THR A 74 38.68 22.90 -16.02
CA THR A 74 38.86 21.97 -17.16
C THR A 74 38.95 20.52 -16.69
N MET A 75 38.12 20.14 -15.70
CA MET A 75 37.83 18.73 -15.45
C MET A 75 36.33 18.54 -15.41
N ASN A 76 35.82 17.71 -16.33
CA ASN A 76 34.45 17.23 -16.31
C ASN A 76 34.11 16.70 -14.89
N PRO A 77 32.89 16.95 -14.38
CA PRO A 77 32.47 16.44 -13.09
C PRO A 77 32.59 14.92 -13.06
N LYS A 78 32.90 14.35 -11.88
CA LYS A 78 33.26 12.93 -11.74
C LYS A 78 32.25 11.95 -12.33
N TRP A 79 30.96 12.29 -12.25
CA TRP A 79 29.87 11.47 -12.80
C TRP A 79 29.82 11.47 -14.33
N PHE A 80 30.40 12.46 -15.01
CA PHE A 80 30.31 12.60 -16.47
C PHE A 80 31.12 11.53 -17.20
N GLN A 81 32.32 11.23 -16.71
CA GLN A 81 33.20 10.20 -17.29
C GLN A 81 32.57 8.81 -17.40
N PRO A 82 31.93 8.22 -16.36
CA PRO A 82 31.30 6.92 -16.50
C PRO A 82 30.12 6.91 -17.49
N ILE A 83 29.39 8.02 -17.64
CA ILE A 83 28.26 8.13 -18.57
C ILE A 83 28.73 8.37 -20.00
N SER A 84 29.80 9.13 -20.21
CA SER A 84 30.24 9.49 -21.56
C SER A 84 31.09 8.43 -22.26
N LYS A 85 31.75 7.52 -21.51
CA LYS A 85 32.59 6.44 -22.07
C LYS A 85 31.94 5.58 -23.16
N PRO A 86 30.66 5.16 -23.05
CA PRO A 86 29.99 4.40 -24.11
C PRO A 86 29.66 5.25 -25.35
N PHE A 87 29.55 6.57 -25.18
CA PHE A 87 29.23 7.49 -26.25
C PHE A 87 30.54 7.88 -26.95
N LYS A 88 30.63 7.60 -28.25
CA LYS A 88 31.69 8.15 -29.09
C LYS A 88 31.45 9.65 -29.23
N LEU A 89 31.89 10.44 -28.24
CA LEU A 89 31.65 11.88 -28.15
C LEU A 89 32.19 12.69 -29.35
N GLU A 90 33.05 12.09 -30.16
CA GLU A 90 33.51 12.64 -31.45
C GLU A 90 32.44 12.59 -32.55
N GLN A 91 31.35 11.81 -32.37
CA GLN A 91 30.29 11.57 -33.36
C GLN A 91 28.90 12.05 -32.92
N LYS A 92 28.66 12.24 -31.61
CA LYS A 92 27.38 12.69 -31.05
C LYS A 92 27.62 13.60 -29.84
N GLN A 93 26.94 14.74 -29.80
CA GLN A 93 26.84 15.57 -28.58
C GLN A 93 25.76 15.01 -27.66
N LEU A 94 26.09 14.85 -26.37
CA LEU A 94 25.14 14.43 -25.33
C LEU A 94 24.12 15.53 -25.05
N GLN A 95 22.83 15.20 -25.08
CA GLN A 95 21.77 16.11 -24.68
C GLN A 95 21.52 16.02 -23.17
N ILE A 96 21.81 17.08 -22.44
CA ILE A 96 21.73 17.12 -20.97
C ILE A 96 20.64 18.08 -20.51
N ALA A 97 19.69 17.59 -19.71
CA ALA A 97 18.65 18.40 -19.07
C ALA A 97 19.01 18.66 -17.60
N LEU A 98 19.08 19.94 -17.19
CA LEU A 98 19.39 20.33 -15.81
C LEU A 98 18.12 20.70 -15.04
N VAL A 99 17.87 20.00 -13.93
CA VAL A 99 16.70 20.17 -13.07
C VAL A 99 17.12 20.78 -11.73
N ASN A 100 16.56 21.95 -11.40
CA ASN A 100 16.78 22.63 -10.12
C ASN A 100 18.27 22.94 -9.81
N MET A 101 19.03 23.35 -10.83
CA MET A 101 20.45 23.73 -10.70
C MET A 101 20.63 25.23 -10.54
N ASP A 102 21.62 25.65 -9.76
CA ASP A 102 21.95 27.05 -9.48
C ASP A 102 23.47 27.31 -9.37
N GLY A 103 23.85 28.58 -9.50
CA GLY A 103 25.19 29.11 -9.18
C GLY A 103 26.35 28.49 -9.97
N GLU A 104 27.48 28.29 -9.29
CA GLU A 104 28.74 27.78 -9.85
C GLU A 104 28.61 26.39 -10.50
N ILE A 105 27.66 25.56 -10.03
CA ILE A 105 27.41 24.22 -10.60
C ILE A 105 26.89 24.37 -12.03
N LEU A 106 25.96 25.30 -12.28
CA LEU A 106 25.40 25.55 -13.61
C LEU A 106 26.49 26.01 -14.59
N GLU A 107 27.37 26.92 -14.16
CA GLU A 107 28.49 27.41 -14.97
C GLU A 107 29.47 26.28 -15.33
N GLY A 108 29.79 25.40 -14.38
CA GLY A 108 30.63 24.23 -14.63
C GLY A 108 29.98 23.19 -15.57
N MET A 109 28.65 23.05 -15.56
CA MET A 109 27.96 22.14 -16.48
C MET A 109 27.93 22.70 -17.92
N ASN A 110 27.77 24.00 -18.09
CA ASN A 110 27.73 24.64 -19.41
C ASN A 110 29.06 24.59 -20.16
N THR A 111 30.17 24.31 -19.47
CA THR A 111 31.51 24.17 -20.07
C THR A 111 31.89 22.73 -20.43
N LEU A 112 30.96 21.78 -20.29
CA LEU A 112 31.17 20.37 -20.63
C LEU A 112 31.44 20.16 -22.14
N HIS A 113 32.64 19.71 -22.47
CA HIS A 113 32.99 19.34 -23.84
C HIS A 113 32.19 18.12 -24.32
N GLY A 114 31.56 18.26 -25.50
CA GLY A 114 30.78 17.18 -26.12
C GLY A 114 29.35 17.05 -25.58
N ALA A 115 28.85 18.04 -24.83
CA ALA A 115 27.48 18.07 -24.34
C ALA A 115 26.76 19.36 -24.75
N GLN A 116 25.47 19.23 -25.06
CA GLN A 116 24.53 20.34 -25.18
C GLN A 116 23.66 20.35 -23.94
N VAL A 117 23.71 21.45 -23.19
CA VAL A 117 23.06 21.57 -21.89
C VAL A 117 21.83 22.47 -22.01
N THR A 118 20.69 21.99 -21.50
CA THR A 118 19.43 22.74 -21.46
C THR A 118 18.92 22.78 -20.02
N GLN A 119 18.65 23.98 -19.51
CA GLN A 119 18.01 24.15 -18.21
C GLN A 119 16.50 23.85 -18.32
N VAL A 120 15.99 23.10 -17.36
CA VAL A 120 14.56 22.76 -17.27
C VAL A 120 13.85 23.83 -16.46
N GLU A 121 12.84 24.46 -17.07
CA GLU A 121 12.03 25.49 -16.44
C GLU A 121 10.72 24.87 -15.96
N PHE A 122 10.40 25.10 -14.68
CA PHE A 122 9.15 24.69 -14.06
C PHE A 122 8.85 25.55 -12.84
N GLU A 123 7.57 25.72 -12.52
CA GLU A 123 7.14 26.45 -11.33
C GLU A 123 7.46 25.64 -10.06
N LYS A 124 7.95 26.29 -9.01
CA LYS A 124 8.17 25.61 -7.72
C LYS A 124 6.84 25.30 -7.05
N VAL A 125 6.72 24.10 -6.49
CA VAL A 125 5.57 23.71 -5.68
C VAL A 125 5.40 24.68 -4.51
N SER A 126 4.15 25.06 -4.22
CA SER A 126 3.83 25.94 -3.09
C SER A 126 4.29 25.33 -1.77
N SER A 127 4.92 26.14 -0.91
CA SER A 127 5.31 25.74 0.45
C SER A 127 4.13 25.42 1.37
N ASN A 128 2.90 25.74 0.95
CA ASN A 128 1.69 25.47 1.72
C ASN A 128 1.14 24.05 1.47
N ILE A 129 1.63 23.34 0.45
CA ILE A 129 1.22 21.96 0.17
C ILE A 129 1.96 21.02 1.12
N THR A 130 1.20 20.21 1.84
CA THR A 130 1.69 19.21 2.79
C THR A 130 1.39 17.79 2.31
N TRP A 131 2.04 16.80 2.92
CA TRP A 131 1.71 15.39 2.67
C TRP A 131 0.25 15.04 2.97
N ARG A 132 -0.42 15.72 3.90
CA ARG A 132 -1.84 15.50 4.19
C ARG A 132 -2.74 15.92 3.04
N ASP A 133 -2.32 16.89 2.24
CA ASP A 133 -3.07 17.33 1.07
C ASP A 133 -2.94 16.32 -0.08
N LEU A 134 -1.77 15.66 -0.20
CA LEU A 134 -1.55 14.58 -1.15
C LEU A 134 -2.14 13.24 -0.68
N TYR A 135 -2.28 13.03 0.63
CA TYR A 135 -2.81 11.81 1.24
C TYR A 135 -3.89 12.15 2.28
N PRO A 136 -5.08 12.55 1.83
CA PRO A 136 -6.17 12.88 2.73
C PRO A 136 -6.74 11.63 3.41
N LEU A 137 -7.24 11.84 4.62
CA LEU A 137 -7.93 10.84 5.46
C LEU A 137 -9.11 10.15 4.77
N TRP A 138 -9.76 10.84 3.83
CA TRP A 138 -10.94 10.33 3.16
C TRP A 138 -11.02 10.86 1.75
N ILE A 139 -11.55 10.03 0.85
CA ILE A 139 -11.92 10.42 -0.49
C ILE A 139 -13.28 9.81 -0.87
N ASP A 140 -14.01 10.51 -1.74
CA ASP A 140 -15.24 9.99 -2.32
C ASP A 140 -14.92 9.10 -3.53
N GLU A 141 -14.76 7.79 -3.30
CA GLU A 141 -14.56 6.83 -4.40
C GLU A 141 -15.83 6.54 -5.20
N GLU A 142 -17.00 6.95 -4.73
CA GLU A 142 -18.30 6.57 -5.30
C GLU A 142 -18.86 7.67 -6.21
N ASN A 143 -18.55 8.93 -5.92
CA ASN A 143 -18.97 10.07 -6.72
C ASN A 143 -17.81 10.60 -7.60
N VAL A 144 -17.73 10.12 -8.83
CA VAL A 144 -16.75 10.56 -9.84
C VAL A 144 -16.82 12.08 -10.11
N ASN A 145 -17.96 12.72 -9.82
CA ASN A 145 -18.18 14.16 -10.02
C ASN A 145 -17.89 14.99 -8.76
N ALA A 146 -17.58 14.36 -7.62
CA ALA A 146 -17.11 15.10 -6.45
C ALA A 146 -15.79 15.80 -6.82
N LYS A 147 -15.71 17.12 -6.55
CA LYS A 147 -14.46 17.88 -6.71
C LYS A 147 -13.46 17.39 -5.67
N GLN A 148 -12.77 16.30 -5.98
CA GLN A 148 -11.69 15.81 -5.17
C GLN A 148 -10.49 16.73 -5.37
N ILE A 149 -10.14 17.47 -4.32
CA ILE A 149 -9.10 18.50 -4.39
C ILE A 149 -7.75 17.79 -4.21
N CYS A 150 -7.17 17.34 -5.31
CA CYS A 150 -5.75 17.00 -5.35
C CYS A 150 -4.93 18.27 -5.62
N PRO A 151 -3.94 18.59 -4.79
CA PRO A 151 -2.98 19.65 -5.11
C PRO A 151 -2.29 19.37 -6.44
N ASN A 152 -2.12 20.39 -7.27
CA ASN A 152 -1.29 20.30 -8.46
C ASN A 152 0.18 20.38 -8.03
N ILE A 153 1.00 19.42 -8.46
CA ILE A 153 2.45 19.49 -8.35
C ILE A 153 2.99 19.91 -9.71
N PRO A 154 3.47 21.15 -9.89
CA PRO A 154 3.85 21.63 -11.21
C PRO A 154 4.98 20.80 -11.81
N ILE A 155 4.81 20.43 -13.07
CA ILE A 155 5.82 19.82 -13.94
C ILE A 155 6.06 20.74 -15.14
N PRO A 156 7.16 20.60 -15.90
CA PRO A 156 7.41 21.42 -17.09
C PRO A 156 6.23 21.36 -18.07
N SER A 157 5.72 22.53 -18.49
CA SER A 157 4.57 22.62 -19.40
C SER A 157 4.89 22.13 -20.81
N ASP A 158 6.11 22.35 -21.28
CA ASP A 158 6.58 21.98 -22.62
C ASP A 158 7.49 20.75 -22.60
N ILE A 159 6.97 19.62 -22.07
CA ILE A 159 7.77 18.39 -21.94
C ILE A 159 8.38 17.92 -23.28
N VAL A 160 7.69 18.22 -24.39
CA VAL A 160 8.12 17.91 -25.77
C VAL A 160 9.48 18.53 -26.12
N LYS A 161 9.83 19.68 -25.51
CA LYS A 161 11.13 20.34 -25.70
C LYS A 161 12.31 19.47 -25.27
N TYR A 162 12.07 18.52 -24.37
CA TYR A 162 13.08 17.67 -23.76
C TYR A 162 13.13 16.25 -24.38
N LYS A 163 12.49 16.05 -25.55
CA LYS A 163 12.69 14.83 -26.35
C LYS A 163 14.14 14.73 -26.83
N GLY A 164 14.68 13.52 -26.82
CA GLY A 164 16.06 13.23 -27.22
C GLY A 164 17.11 13.49 -26.13
N VAL A 165 16.69 13.79 -24.89
CA VAL A 165 17.61 13.91 -23.75
C VAL A 165 18.31 12.58 -23.49
N ASP A 166 19.64 12.63 -23.38
CA ASP A 166 20.48 11.49 -23.03
C ASP A 166 20.72 11.40 -21.52
N VAL A 167 20.81 12.56 -20.84
CA VAL A 167 21.10 12.65 -19.40
C VAL A 167 20.23 13.71 -18.72
N VAL A 168 19.56 13.33 -17.64
CA VAL A 168 18.88 14.27 -16.72
C VAL A 168 19.75 14.45 -15.49
N VAL A 169 20.09 15.68 -15.12
CA VAL A 169 20.89 15.98 -13.91
C VAL A 169 20.06 16.84 -12.97
N ALA A 170 19.79 16.36 -11.76
CA ALA A 170 18.91 16.97 -10.78
C ALA A 170 19.64 17.27 -9.46
N LYS A 171 19.29 18.39 -8.82
CA LYS A 171 19.77 18.75 -7.48
C LYS A 171 18.63 18.77 -6.47
N ASP A 172 18.82 18.04 -5.37
CA ASP A 172 17.74 17.63 -4.47
C ASP A 172 17.46 18.67 -3.35
N VAL A 173 16.69 19.72 -3.67
CA VAL A 173 16.19 20.69 -2.67
C VAL A 173 14.69 20.52 -2.39
N TYR A 174 13.94 19.97 -3.35
CA TYR A 174 12.50 19.71 -3.25
C TYR A 174 12.23 18.25 -3.65
N ARG A 175 12.50 17.33 -2.72
CA ARG A 175 12.63 15.89 -2.96
C ARG A 175 11.58 15.29 -3.89
N LEU A 176 10.29 15.49 -3.60
CA LEU A 176 9.21 14.94 -4.41
C LEU A 176 9.12 15.60 -5.80
N GLN A 177 9.02 16.93 -5.87
CA GLN A 177 8.83 17.62 -7.14
C GLN A 177 10.03 17.42 -8.08
N VAL A 178 11.26 17.56 -7.58
CA VAL A 178 12.48 17.38 -8.38
C VAL A 178 12.58 15.94 -8.89
N SER A 179 12.27 14.95 -8.04
CA SER A 179 12.25 13.55 -8.46
C SER A 179 11.20 13.28 -9.52
N LEU A 180 9.99 13.86 -9.38
CA LEU A 180 8.93 13.77 -10.39
C LEU A 180 9.35 14.39 -11.72
N VAL A 181 9.91 15.60 -11.71
CA VAL A 181 10.38 16.27 -12.93
C VAL A 181 11.47 15.44 -13.60
N ALA A 182 12.45 14.94 -12.84
CA ALA A 182 13.50 14.10 -13.38
C ALA A 182 12.96 12.79 -13.98
N ALA A 183 12.03 12.13 -13.28
CA ALA A 183 11.38 10.91 -13.74
C ALA A 183 10.55 11.14 -15.01
N THR A 184 9.79 12.24 -15.08
CA THR A 184 8.97 12.59 -16.26
C THR A 184 9.84 12.92 -17.47
N LEU A 185 10.94 13.66 -17.29
CA LEU A 185 11.88 13.93 -18.39
C LEU A 185 12.53 12.65 -18.91
N ALA A 186 12.94 11.75 -18.02
CA ALA A 186 13.49 10.46 -18.42
C ALA A 186 12.45 9.61 -19.15
N ALA A 187 11.22 9.54 -18.63
CA ALA A 187 10.08 8.84 -19.23
C ALA A 187 9.74 9.35 -20.64
N GLU A 188 9.73 10.67 -20.84
CA GLU A 188 9.33 11.31 -22.10
C GLU A 188 10.51 11.60 -23.05
N SER A 189 11.74 11.23 -22.66
CA SER A 189 12.95 11.46 -23.46
C SER A 189 12.91 10.79 -24.83
N GLY A 190 12.15 9.68 -24.98
CA GLY A 190 12.21 8.84 -26.17
C GLY A 190 13.51 8.04 -26.30
N ASN A 191 14.36 8.04 -25.27
CA ASN A 191 15.61 7.30 -25.20
C ASN A 191 15.50 6.23 -24.10
N GLU A 192 15.50 4.95 -24.49
CA GLU A 192 15.45 3.82 -23.55
C GLU A 192 16.70 3.71 -22.66
N GLU A 193 17.80 4.35 -23.06
CA GLU A 193 19.11 4.30 -22.39
C GLU A 193 19.42 5.58 -21.61
N VAL A 194 18.41 6.42 -21.34
CA VAL A 194 18.56 7.68 -20.60
C VAL A 194 19.18 7.46 -19.23
N SER A 195 20.11 8.34 -18.84
CA SER A 195 20.71 8.34 -17.49
C SER A 195 20.14 9.46 -16.63
N VAL A 196 19.95 9.20 -15.34
CA VAL A 196 19.50 10.21 -14.37
C VAL A 196 20.54 10.36 -13.27
N VAL A 197 21.00 11.59 -13.06
CA VAL A 197 22.07 11.93 -12.13
C VAL A 197 21.52 12.82 -11.03
N PHE A 198 21.68 12.43 -9.78
CA PHE A 198 21.40 13.29 -8.64
C PHE A 198 22.70 13.86 -8.06
N VAL A 199 22.72 15.17 -7.85
CA VAL A 199 23.84 15.95 -7.29
C VAL A 199 23.42 16.53 -5.95
N GLY A 200 24.28 16.44 -4.94
CA GLY A 200 24.06 17.07 -3.65
C GLY A 200 23.36 16.17 -2.63
N GLY A 201 23.48 14.84 -2.75
CA GLY A 201 23.06 13.90 -1.71
C GLY A 201 23.89 13.97 -0.41
N GLY A 202 24.70 15.01 -0.22
CA GLY A 202 25.47 15.27 0.99
C GLY A 202 24.55 15.65 2.14
N GLY A 203 24.68 14.94 3.27
CA GLY A 203 23.77 15.05 4.42
C GLY A 203 22.87 13.84 4.63
N GLY A 204 22.94 12.81 3.77
CA GLY A 204 22.25 11.54 3.96
C GLY A 204 20.89 11.40 3.25
N CYS A 205 20.50 12.36 2.40
CA CYS A 205 19.26 12.30 1.64
C CYS A 205 19.46 11.52 0.34
N GLU A 206 18.94 10.29 0.30
CA GLU A 206 18.95 9.43 -0.88
C GLU A 206 17.84 9.86 -1.86
N PRO A 207 18.08 9.79 -3.19
CA PRO A 207 17.03 9.95 -4.20
C PRO A 207 15.82 9.06 -3.89
N MET A 208 14.62 9.45 -4.34
CA MET A 208 13.40 8.71 -4.05
C MET A 208 13.46 7.29 -4.63
N LEU A 209 13.63 6.31 -3.73
CA LEU A 209 13.75 4.88 -4.05
C LEU A 209 12.52 4.34 -4.80
N GLU A 210 11.38 5.01 -4.64
CA GLU A 210 10.15 4.65 -5.33
C GLU A 210 10.25 4.93 -6.83
N MET A 211 11.07 5.88 -7.27
CA MET A 211 11.29 6.20 -8.70
C MET A 211 12.63 5.67 -9.20
N PHE A 212 13.69 5.82 -8.41
CA PHE A 212 15.07 5.49 -8.77
C PHE A 212 15.55 4.34 -7.89
N ARG A 213 15.44 3.12 -8.40
CA ARG A 213 15.72 1.93 -7.62
C ARG A 213 17.20 1.68 -7.50
N CYS A 214 17.60 0.98 -6.45
CA CYS A 214 18.97 0.52 -6.32
C CYS A 214 19.36 -0.50 -7.41
N ASP A 215 18.39 -1.18 -8.03
CA ASP A 215 18.59 -2.01 -9.24
C ASP A 215 19.12 -1.21 -10.44
N ASP A 216 18.74 0.07 -10.51
CA ASP A 216 19.09 0.97 -11.62
C ASP A 216 20.37 1.76 -11.33
N LEU A 217 20.93 1.65 -10.11
CA LEU A 217 22.09 2.43 -9.69
C LEU A 217 23.35 1.90 -10.37
N VAL A 218 23.89 2.66 -11.31
CA VAL A 218 25.10 2.28 -12.06
C VAL A 218 26.38 2.80 -11.43
N TRP A 219 26.32 3.93 -10.73
CA TRP A 219 27.50 4.53 -10.12
C TRP A 219 27.14 5.48 -8.97
N LYS A 220 27.96 5.47 -7.92
CA LYS A 220 27.87 6.38 -6.77
C LYS A 220 29.27 6.74 -6.29
N ASP A 221 29.55 8.03 -6.12
CA ASP A 221 30.75 8.55 -5.43
C ASP A 221 30.40 9.86 -4.73
N GLY A 222 30.64 9.92 -3.42
CA GLY A 222 30.30 11.08 -2.60
C GLY A 222 28.82 11.47 -2.72
N GLU A 223 28.57 12.70 -3.20
CA GLU A 223 27.24 13.31 -3.33
C GLU A 223 26.53 13.00 -4.65
N TYR A 224 27.16 12.20 -5.52
CA TYR A 224 26.67 11.90 -6.86
C TYR A 224 26.08 10.50 -6.93
N TRP A 225 24.88 10.41 -7.50
CA TRP A 225 24.19 9.15 -7.78
C TRP A 225 23.80 9.10 -9.24
N VAL A 226 24.18 8.05 -9.96
CA VAL A 226 23.88 7.88 -11.38
C VAL A 226 23.03 6.63 -11.55
N TYR A 227 21.84 6.82 -12.08
CA TYR A 227 20.87 5.77 -12.37
C TYR A 227 20.70 5.61 -13.88
N LYS A 228 20.40 4.39 -14.28
CA LYS A 228 19.91 4.06 -15.62
C LYS A 228 18.56 3.36 -15.47
N PRO A 229 17.47 4.13 -15.30
CA PRO A 229 16.17 3.58 -14.94
C PRO A 229 15.48 2.86 -16.11
N ASP A 230 14.61 1.91 -15.78
CA ASP A 230 13.64 1.38 -16.74
C ASP A 230 12.61 2.47 -17.10
N VAL A 231 12.68 2.95 -18.34
CA VAL A 231 11.85 4.03 -18.88
C VAL A 231 10.36 3.66 -18.88
N ASN A 232 10.00 2.41 -19.18
CA ASN A 232 8.61 1.98 -19.21
C ASN A 232 8.01 1.95 -17.81
N ARG A 233 8.80 1.51 -16.81
CA ARG A 233 8.41 1.56 -15.41
C ARG A 233 8.23 3.00 -14.92
N LEU A 234 9.11 3.92 -15.33
CA LEU A 234 8.95 5.35 -15.01
C LEU A 234 7.69 5.93 -15.64
N LYS A 235 7.43 5.67 -16.94
CA LYS A 235 6.20 6.09 -17.64
C LYS A 235 4.95 5.63 -16.89
N GLN A 236 4.91 4.36 -16.50
CA GLN A 236 3.80 3.80 -15.73
C GLN A 236 3.60 4.57 -14.42
N LYS A 237 4.67 4.88 -13.68
CA LYS A 237 4.60 5.64 -12.43
C LYS A 237 4.13 7.08 -12.61
N VAL A 238 4.73 7.83 -13.52
CA VAL A 238 4.40 9.26 -13.70
C VAL A 238 3.04 9.48 -14.35
N SER A 239 2.46 8.43 -14.98
CA SER A 239 1.09 8.46 -15.51
C SER A 239 0.00 8.38 -14.43
N LEU A 240 0.35 7.93 -13.21
CA LEU A 240 -0.59 7.80 -12.11
C LEU A 240 -0.69 9.08 -11.28
N PRO A 241 -1.77 9.26 -10.49
CA PRO A 241 -1.89 10.40 -9.59
C PRO A 241 -0.70 10.52 -8.63
N VAL A 242 -0.20 11.74 -8.46
CA VAL A 242 0.96 12.03 -7.58
C VAL A 242 0.67 11.75 -6.10
N GLY A 243 -0.58 11.71 -5.67
CA GLY A 243 -0.94 11.41 -4.29
C GLY A 243 -2.16 10.49 -4.21
N ALA A 244 -2.35 9.90 -3.04
CA ALA A 244 -3.52 9.10 -2.69
C ALA A 244 -4.83 9.93 -2.59
N CYS A 245 -4.75 11.25 -2.78
CA CYS A 245 -5.88 12.15 -2.94
C CYS A 245 -6.74 11.82 -4.17
N LYS A 246 -6.39 10.84 -5.02
CA LYS A 246 -7.22 10.27 -6.08
C LYS A 246 -6.93 8.77 -6.18
N VAL A 247 -7.95 7.95 -6.46
CA VAL A 247 -7.73 6.53 -6.76
C VAL A 247 -6.92 6.43 -8.04
N ALA A 248 -5.85 5.63 -8.01
CA ALA A 248 -5.15 5.20 -9.20
C ALA A 248 -6.10 4.33 -10.03
N THR A 249 -6.73 4.94 -11.03
CA THR A 249 -7.40 4.23 -12.10
C THR A 249 -6.35 3.55 -12.96
N GLN A 250 -6.70 2.42 -13.59
CA GLN A 250 -5.76 1.71 -14.47
C GLN A 250 -5.04 2.72 -15.37
N PRO A 251 -3.70 2.65 -15.49
CA PRO A 251 -3.04 3.40 -16.54
C PRO A 251 -3.75 2.96 -17.83
N TYR A 252 -4.29 3.92 -18.58
CA TYR A 252 -4.98 3.66 -19.85
C TYR A 252 -4.20 2.55 -20.54
N SER A 253 -4.85 1.40 -20.72
CA SER A 253 -4.30 0.35 -21.55
C SER A 253 -3.87 1.02 -22.85
N PHE A 254 -2.60 0.86 -23.22
CA PHE A 254 -2.11 1.07 -24.58
C PHE A 254 -2.76 0.02 -25.51
N GLU A 255 -4.09 -0.06 -25.47
CA GLU A 255 -4.93 -0.95 -26.25
C GLU A 255 -6.25 -0.23 -26.52
N ALA A 256 -6.19 0.77 -27.39
CA ALA A 256 -7.24 1.09 -28.34
C ALA A 256 -6.66 1.99 -29.44
N GLU A 257 -6.69 1.49 -30.68
CA GLU A 257 -6.54 2.25 -31.94
C GLU A 257 -5.16 2.42 -32.63
N ASN A 258 -4.21 1.48 -32.53
CA ASN A 258 -3.16 1.45 -33.56
C ASN A 258 -2.77 0.05 -34.07
N PRO A 259 -3.10 -0.30 -35.33
CA PRO A 259 -2.70 -1.57 -35.96
C PRO A 259 -1.17 -1.79 -36.04
N LEU A 260 -0.35 -0.76 -35.82
CA LEU A 260 1.12 -0.86 -35.89
C LEU A 260 1.76 -1.59 -34.69
N GLU A 261 1.08 -1.71 -33.54
CA GLU A 261 1.68 -2.26 -32.32
C GLU A 261 1.59 -3.79 -32.19
N LYS A 262 0.73 -4.43 -33.00
CA LYS A 262 0.79 -5.89 -33.23
C LYS A 262 2.13 -6.33 -33.83
N SER A 263 2.89 -5.41 -34.41
CA SER A 263 4.25 -5.66 -34.88
C SER A 263 5.31 -5.48 -33.78
N MET A 264 5.06 -4.72 -32.71
CA MET A 264 6.06 -4.46 -31.65
C MET A 264 6.10 -5.57 -30.58
N THR A 265 5.02 -6.30 -30.38
CA THR A 265 5.03 -7.56 -29.63
C THR A 265 5.93 -8.61 -30.28
N SER A 266 6.20 -8.50 -31.59
CA SER A 266 7.19 -9.35 -32.28
C SER A 266 8.65 -8.90 -32.08
N THR A 267 8.88 -7.67 -31.59
CA THR A 267 10.24 -7.11 -31.42
C THR A 267 10.77 -7.22 -29.99
N LEU A 268 9.90 -7.51 -29.01
CA LEU A 268 10.24 -7.83 -27.61
C LEU A 268 11.08 -9.11 -27.43
N SER A 269 11.43 -9.80 -28.53
CA SER A 269 12.17 -11.07 -28.52
C SER A 269 13.69 -10.92 -28.61
N LYS A 270 14.26 -9.71 -28.46
CA LYS A 270 15.70 -9.46 -28.62
C LYS A 270 16.42 -8.97 -27.35
N ALA A 271 16.09 -9.55 -26.19
CA ALA A 271 17.00 -9.72 -25.06
C ALA A 271 16.34 -10.64 -24.01
N ASN A 272 16.57 -11.96 -24.12
CA ASN A 272 16.08 -13.01 -23.20
C ASN A 272 14.59 -12.95 -22.78
N PRO A 273 13.67 -13.55 -23.55
CA PRO A 273 12.24 -13.54 -23.27
C PRO A 273 11.89 -14.69 -22.30
N LYS A 274 12.18 -14.54 -21.00
CA LYS A 274 11.35 -15.26 -20.03
C LYS A 274 10.00 -14.53 -20.01
N PRO A 275 8.86 -15.22 -20.22
CA PRO A 275 7.57 -14.59 -20.01
C PRO A 275 7.55 -14.01 -18.58
N LEU A 276 7.11 -12.75 -18.47
CA LEU A 276 6.98 -12.04 -17.21
C LEU A 276 5.98 -12.81 -16.34
N LYS A 277 6.48 -13.65 -15.44
CA LYS A 277 5.63 -14.43 -14.53
C LYS A 277 5.08 -13.50 -13.47
N GLU A 278 3.83 -13.70 -13.15
CA GLU A 278 3.08 -12.93 -12.17
C GLU A 278 2.42 -13.87 -11.18
N ALA A 279 2.39 -13.48 -9.91
CA ALA A 279 1.85 -14.34 -8.85
C ALA A 279 1.08 -13.58 -7.78
N TYR A 280 0.04 -14.23 -7.27
CA TYR A 280 -0.49 -13.94 -5.94
C TYR A 280 0.43 -14.54 -4.89
N VAL A 281 0.73 -13.77 -3.86
CA VAL A 281 1.64 -14.18 -2.79
C VAL A 281 0.96 -14.05 -1.44
N THR A 282 1.08 -15.07 -0.61
CA THR A 282 0.72 -14.98 0.82
C THR A 282 1.87 -15.50 1.69
N LEU A 283 1.78 -15.27 2.99
CA LEU A 283 2.81 -15.62 3.97
C LEU A 283 2.17 -16.24 5.21
N LEU A 284 2.68 -17.40 5.62
CA LEU A 284 2.39 -18.02 6.91
C LEU A 284 3.68 -18.12 7.72
N HIS A 285 3.61 -17.70 8.98
CA HIS A 285 4.72 -17.85 9.93
C HIS A 285 4.21 -17.93 11.36
N SER A 286 5.05 -18.41 12.27
CA SER A 286 4.80 -18.52 13.72
C SER A 286 3.64 -19.41 14.18
N SER A 287 2.65 -19.75 13.34
CA SER A 287 1.45 -20.48 13.75
C SER A 287 0.70 -21.14 12.60
N GLU A 288 0.18 -22.35 12.86
CA GLU A 288 -0.79 -23.09 12.03
C GLU A 288 -2.16 -22.41 11.91
N LEU A 289 -2.46 -21.41 12.75
CA LEU A 289 -3.79 -20.80 12.88
C LEU A 289 -4.34 -20.26 11.55
N TYR A 290 -3.46 -19.84 10.64
CA TYR A 290 -3.84 -19.21 9.37
C TYR A 290 -3.84 -20.18 8.18
N VAL A 291 -3.57 -21.48 8.38
CA VAL A 291 -3.59 -22.48 7.29
C VAL A 291 -4.96 -22.53 6.61
N CYS A 292 -6.04 -22.61 7.39
CA CYS A 292 -7.39 -22.57 6.82
C CYS A 292 -7.68 -21.27 6.06
N GLY A 293 -7.19 -20.14 6.57
CA GLY A 293 -7.30 -18.84 5.89
C GLY A 293 -6.59 -18.83 4.54
N ALA A 294 -5.35 -19.34 4.48
CA ALA A 294 -4.59 -19.44 3.24
C ALA A 294 -5.22 -20.43 2.24
N ILE A 295 -5.81 -21.54 2.70
CA ILE A 295 -6.58 -22.46 1.84
C ILE A 295 -7.79 -21.75 1.25
N ALA A 296 -8.58 -21.05 2.09
CA ALA A 296 -9.74 -20.29 1.63
C ALA A 296 -9.33 -19.19 0.64
N LEU A 297 -8.22 -18.50 0.90
CA LEU A 297 -7.67 -17.47 0.01
C LEU A 297 -7.34 -18.07 -1.38
N ALA A 298 -6.54 -19.15 -1.44
CA ALA A 298 -6.22 -19.80 -2.71
C ALA A 298 -7.46 -20.21 -3.49
N GLN A 299 -8.39 -20.90 -2.82
CA GLN A 299 -9.59 -21.41 -3.47
C GLN A 299 -10.50 -20.28 -3.96
N SER A 300 -10.61 -19.19 -3.19
CA SER A 300 -11.34 -17.99 -3.61
C SER A 300 -10.69 -17.31 -4.82
N ILE A 301 -9.35 -17.24 -4.90
CA ILE A 301 -8.62 -16.72 -6.07
C ILE A 301 -8.88 -17.59 -7.30
N LEU A 302 -8.73 -18.92 -7.17
CA LEU A 302 -8.92 -19.86 -8.28
C LEU A 302 -10.36 -19.84 -8.84
N GLN A 303 -11.36 -19.67 -7.97
CA GLN A 303 -12.76 -19.51 -8.37
C GLN A 303 -13.03 -18.25 -9.21
N THR A 304 -12.12 -17.28 -9.23
CA THR A 304 -12.21 -16.09 -10.09
C THR A 304 -11.54 -16.26 -11.46
N ASN A 305 -11.14 -17.49 -11.83
CA ASN A 305 -10.48 -17.82 -13.09
C ASN A 305 -9.18 -17.03 -13.33
N THR A 306 -8.37 -16.87 -12.29
CA THR A 306 -7.05 -16.26 -12.46
C THR A 306 -6.16 -17.10 -13.38
N THR A 307 -5.28 -16.42 -14.10
CA THR A 307 -4.21 -17.04 -14.92
C THR A 307 -2.85 -17.03 -14.23
N LYS A 308 -2.79 -16.50 -13.01
CA LYS A 308 -1.54 -16.18 -12.30
C LYS A 308 -1.14 -17.29 -11.36
N ASP A 309 0.16 -17.37 -11.08
CA ASP A 309 0.67 -18.35 -10.12
C ASP A 309 0.23 -18.00 -8.69
N LEU A 310 0.06 -19.01 -7.85
CA LEU A 310 -0.17 -18.86 -6.42
C LEU A 310 1.10 -19.29 -5.69
N VAL A 311 1.72 -18.39 -4.92
CA VAL A 311 2.95 -18.66 -4.15
C VAL A 311 2.71 -18.40 -2.67
N LEU A 312 3.10 -19.35 -1.82
CA LEU A 312 3.00 -19.18 -0.37
C LEU A 312 4.39 -19.26 0.24
N LEU A 313 4.76 -18.24 1.02
CA LEU A 313 5.95 -18.28 1.84
C LEU A 313 5.58 -18.91 3.20
N ALA A 314 6.29 -19.95 3.62
CA ALA A 314 6.04 -20.62 4.90
C ALA A 314 7.34 -20.75 5.71
N ASP A 315 7.29 -20.56 7.02
CA ASP A 315 8.41 -20.92 7.89
C ASP A 315 8.32 -22.37 8.40
N ASP A 316 9.22 -22.73 9.32
CA ASP A 316 9.29 -24.05 9.95
C ASP A 316 8.21 -24.32 11.01
N SER A 317 7.33 -23.35 11.28
CA SER A 317 6.19 -23.53 12.19
C SER A 317 4.98 -24.18 11.53
N ILE A 318 5.00 -24.30 10.19
CA ILE A 318 3.95 -24.95 9.40
C ILE A 318 4.34 -26.41 9.14
N SER A 319 3.55 -27.33 9.66
CA SER A 319 3.77 -28.76 9.63
C SER A 319 3.74 -29.32 8.21
N PRO A 320 4.44 -30.43 7.94
CA PRO A 320 4.40 -31.08 6.64
C PRO A 320 2.99 -31.45 6.16
N SER A 321 2.09 -31.78 7.10
CA SER A 321 0.68 -32.05 6.80
C SER A 321 -0.02 -30.80 6.27
N SER A 322 0.14 -29.66 6.95
CA SER A 322 -0.40 -28.38 6.51
C SER A 322 0.21 -27.91 5.19
N ILE A 323 1.52 -28.10 4.98
CA ILE A 323 2.18 -27.82 3.70
C ILE A 323 1.51 -28.61 2.57
N HIS A 324 1.26 -29.91 2.76
CA HIS A 324 0.56 -30.73 1.78
C HIS A 324 -0.86 -30.20 1.48
N GLY A 325 -1.59 -29.77 2.50
CA GLY A 325 -2.91 -29.14 2.34
C GLY A 325 -2.86 -27.83 1.56
N LEU A 326 -1.84 -27.00 1.80
CA LEU A 326 -1.63 -25.74 1.08
C LEU A 326 -1.26 -25.99 -0.39
N GLU A 327 -0.42 -26.99 -0.67
CA GLU A 327 -0.09 -27.41 -2.04
C GLU A 327 -1.32 -27.95 -2.78
N ALA A 328 -2.11 -28.82 -2.12
CA ALA A 328 -3.37 -29.34 -2.67
C ALA A 328 -4.40 -28.22 -2.92
N ALA A 329 -4.38 -27.14 -2.11
CA ALA A 329 -5.21 -25.96 -2.33
C ALA A 329 -4.75 -25.10 -3.53
N GLY A 330 -3.57 -25.36 -4.10
CA GLY A 330 -3.04 -24.67 -5.27
C GLY A 330 -1.81 -23.80 -5.02
N TRP A 331 -1.30 -23.72 -3.78
CA TRP A 331 -0.11 -22.92 -3.48
C TRP A 331 1.18 -23.62 -3.94
N LYS A 332 2.07 -22.87 -4.59
CA LYS A 332 3.48 -23.22 -4.71
C LYS A 332 4.20 -22.77 -3.44
N VAL A 333 4.38 -23.70 -2.50
CA VAL A 333 4.95 -23.36 -1.19
C VAL A 333 6.47 -23.21 -1.27
N LYS A 334 7.00 -22.09 -0.77
CA LYS A 334 8.44 -21.83 -0.61
C LYS A 334 8.76 -21.68 0.87
N LEU A 335 9.61 -22.57 1.38
CA LEU A 335 10.10 -22.49 2.76
C LEU A 335 11.04 -21.30 2.92
N ILE A 336 10.85 -20.52 3.98
CA ILE A 336 11.63 -19.33 4.29
C ILE A 336 12.14 -19.35 5.73
N GLN A 337 13.24 -18.64 5.96
CA GLN A 337 13.65 -18.28 7.31
C GLN A 337 12.92 -17.02 7.76
N ARG A 338 12.29 -17.11 8.93
CA ARG A 338 11.64 -15.98 9.59
C ARG A 338 12.58 -14.79 9.75
N VAL A 339 11.99 -13.60 9.65
CA VAL A 339 12.67 -12.33 9.86
C VAL A 339 12.01 -11.58 11.00
N ARG A 340 12.78 -11.34 12.06
CA ARG A 340 12.33 -10.56 13.21
C ARG A 340 12.28 -9.07 12.87
N CYS A 341 11.23 -8.38 13.31
CA CYS A 341 11.19 -6.92 13.34
C CYS A 341 11.96 -6.39 14.57
N PRO A 342 13.04 -5.60 14.41
CA PRO A 342 13.81 -5.09 15.55
C PRO A 342 12.97 -4.29 16.55
N SER A 343 12.09 -3.41 16.06
CA SER A 343 11.19 -2.56 16.87
C SER A 343 10.08 -3.33 17.58
N ALA A 344 9.85 -4.62 17.28
CA ALA A 344 8.83 -5.40 17.95
C ALA A 344 9.27 -5.81 19.37
N ARG A 345 8.32 -5.80 20.31
CA ARG A 345 8.51 -6.41 21.62
C ARG A 345 8.64 -7.92 21.47
N LYS A 346 9.60 -8.53 22.18
CA LYS A 346 9.78 -9.99 22.19
C LYS A 346 8.49 -10.69 22.66
N GLY A 347 8.05 -11.71 21.94
CA GLY A 347 6.84 -12.49 22.23
C GLY A 347 5.53 -11.80 21.83
N HIS A 348 5.55 -10.61 21.24
CA HIS A 348 4.33 -9.99 20.70
C HIS A 348 3.97 -10.55 19.32
N TYR A 349 2.69 -10.40 18.96
CA TYR A 349 2.14 -10.94 17.70
C TYR A 349 2.87 -10.46 16.44
N ASN A 350 3.44 -9.25 16.46
CA ASN A 350 4.12 -8.61 15.34
C ASN A 350 5.63 -8.90 15.26
N GLU A 351 6.18 -9.71 16.18
CA GLU A 351 7.64 -9.94 16.29
C GLU A 351 8.27 -10.44 14.99
N TRP A 352 7.54 -11.26 14.23
CA TRP A 352 8.04 -11.95 13.04
C TRP A 352 7.42 -11.45 11.74
N ASN A 353 6.62 -10.38 11.80
CA ASN A 353 5.93 -9.81 10.65
C ASN A 353 6.88 -9.35 9.53
N CYS A 354 8.12 -8.98 9.86
CA CYS A 354 9.14 -8.61 8.88
C CYS A 354 9.56 -9.78 7.98
N SER A 355 9.07 -11.00 8.23
CA SER A 355 9.13 -12.10 7.27
C SER A 355 8.43 -11.73 5.94
N LYS A 356 7.48 -10.78 5.96
CA LYS A 356 6.85 -10.20 4.76
C LYS A 356 7.86 -9.58 3.79
N LEU A 357 9.01 -9.10 4.27
CA LEU A 357 10.06 -8.57 3.40
C LEU A 357 10.61 -9.61 2.40
N ARG A 358 10.44 -10.92 2.69
CA ARG A 358 10.85 -12.02 1.79
C ARG A 358 10.11 -12.00 0.44
N ILE A 359 9.01 -11.27 0.31
CA ILE A 359 8.31 -11.04 -0.98
C ILE A 359 9.29 -10.57 -2.05
N TRP A 360 10.22 -9.66 -1.71
CA TRP A 360 11.15 -9.11 -2.68
C TRP A 360 12.23 -10.09 -3.15
N GLN A 361 12.34 -11.28 -2.56
CA GLN A 361 13.24 -12.34 -3.04
C GLN A 361 12.61 -13.22 -4.14
N LEU A 362 11.33 -13.01 -4.48
CA LEU A 362 10.60 -13.80 -5.48
C LEU A 362 10.95 -13.40 -6.92
N THR A 363 12.23 -13.41 -7.27
CA THR A 363 12.78 -12.94 -8.57
C THR A 363 12.43 -13.82 -9.77
N ASP A 364 11.78 -14.96 -9.54
CA ASP A 364 11.13 -15.73 -10.61
C ASP A 364 9.94 -14.98 -11.24
N TYR A 365 9.45 -13.93 -10.56
CA TYR A 365 8.29 -13.13 -10.93
C TYR A 365 8.68 -11.68 -11.13
N SER A 366 8.11 -11.05 -12.17
CA SER A 366 8.29 -9.62 -12.45
C SER A 366 7.42 -8.74 -11.56
N LYS A 367 6.25 -9.27 -11.14
CA LYS A 367 5.31 -8.57 -10.28
C LYS A 367 4.52 -9.55 -9.44
N VAL A 368 4.22 -9.14 -8.22
CA VAL A 368 3.45 -9.94 -7.27
C VAL A 368 2.36 -9.10 -6.62
N ILE A 369 1.20 -9.71 -6.39
CA ILE A 369 0.17 -9.14 -5.52
C ILE A 369 0.23 -9.91 -4.21
N PHE A 370 0.74 -9.25 -3.17
CA PHE A 370 0.71 -9.80 -1.83
C PHE A 370 -0.68 -9.63 -1.22
N ILE A 371 -1.19 -10.68 -0.58
CA ILE A 371 -2.47 -10.70 0.14
C ILE A 371 -2.27 -11.47 1.46
N ASP A 372 -2.58 -10.84 2.60
CA ASP A 372 -2.56 -11.53 3.90
C ASP A 372 -3.56 -12.71 3.91
N ALA A 373 -3.27 -13.75 4.69
CA ALA A 373 -4.07 -14.98 4.72
C ALA A 373 -5.48 -14.83 5.34
N ASP A 374 -5.85 -13.62 5.78
CA ASP A 374 -7.16 -13.27 6.32
C ASP A 374 -8.04 -12.49 5.34
N PHE A 375 -7.84 -12.74 4.05
CA PHE A 375 -8.69 -12.26 2.96
C PHE A 375 -9.43 -13.41 2.27
N ILE A 376 -10.53 -13.07 1.59
CA ILE A 376 -11.09 -13.88 0.50
C ILE A 376 -11.29 -12.99 -0.72
N VAL A 377 -11.10 -13.57 -1.91
CA VAL A 377 -11.31 -12.90 -3.20
C VAL A 377 -12.68 -13.29 -3.76
N LEU A 378 -13.51 -12.31 -4.07
CA LEU A 378 -14.86 -12.49 -4.60
C LEU A 378 -14.95 -12.23 -6.10
N ASN A 379 -14.10 -11.37 -6.64
CA ASN A 379 -14.05 -11.01 -8.05
C ASN A 379 -12.60 -10.96 -8.53
N ASN A 380 -12.36 -11.28 -9.81
CA ASN A 380 -11.01 -11.35 -10.39
C ASN A 380 -10.29 -9.98 -10.27
N ILE A 381 -9.04 -10.00 -9.81
CA ILE A 381 -8.18 -8.83 -9.65
C ILE A 381 -6.88 -8.91 -10.46
N ASP A 382 -6.82 -9.76 -11.49
CA ASP A 382 -5.63 -9.90 -12.36
C ASP A 382 -5.24 -8.56 -13.00
N HIS A 383 -6.22 -7.66 -13.19
CA HIS A 383 -5.96 -6.32 -13.72
C HIS A 383 -5.04 -5.47 -12.81
N LEU A 384 -4.93 -5.78 -11.51
CA LEU A 384 -4.02 -5.06 -10.61
C LEU A 384 -2.53 -5.33 -10.92
N PHE A 385 -2.21 -6.38 -11.68
CA PHE A 385 -0.85 -6.58 -12.18
C PHE A 385 -0.43 -5.49 -13.18
N SER A 386 -1.34 -4.65 -13.69
CA SER A 386 -0.96 -3.47 -14.49
C SER A 386 -0.53 -2.26 -13.65
N TYR A 387 -0.44 -2.37 -12.32
CA TYR A 387 -0.05 -1.27 -11.42
C TYR A 387 1.43 -1.34 -11.05
N PRO A 388 2.11 -0.20 -10.80
CA PRO A 388 3.51 -0.18 -10.39
C PRO A 388 3.66 -0.38 -8.87
N GLN A 389 4.86 -0.78 -8.44
CA GLN A 389 5.22 -0.75 -7.02
C GLN A 389 5.41 0.70 -6.51
N LEU A 390 5.02 1.08 -5.30
CA LEU A 390 4.08 0.39 -4.43
C LEU A 390 2.67 0.92 -4.74
N SER A 391 1.74 0.01 -5.00
CA SER A 391 0.32 0.32 -5.05
C SER A 391 -0.37 -0.51 -3.97
N ALA A 392 -1.21 0.13 -3.15
CA ALA A 392 -1.79 -0.48 -1.95
C ALA A 392 -3.12 0.17 -1.60
N SER A 393 -3.89 -0.49 -0.73
CA SER A 393 -5.10 0.10 -0.16
C SER A 393 -4.76 1.02 1.00
N GLU A 394 -5.59 2.03 1.21
CA GLU A 394 -5.44 2.93 2.36
C GLU A 394 -5.79 2.23 3.68
N ASP A 395 -5.12 2.62 4.76
CA ASP A 395 -5.51 2.29 6.14
C ASP A 395 -6.07 3.53 6.84
N THR A 396 -5.20 4.52 7.11
CA THR A 396 -5.57 5.84 7.64
C THR A 396 -4.52 6.89 7.24
N MET A 397 -4.93 8.15 7.08
CA MET A 397 -4.02 9.29 6.81
C MET A 397 -3.14 9.04 5.56
N SER A 398 -1.82 9.20 5.69
CA SER A 398 -0.80 8.93 4.67
C SER A 398 -0.29 7.49 4.70
N ILE A 399 -0.94 6.60 5.46
CA ILE A 399 -0.49 5.23 5.71
C ILE A 399 -1.30 4.27 4.86
N PHE A 400 -0.61 3.41 4.12
CA PHE A 400 -1.25 2.28 3.44
C PHE A 400 -1.34 1.06 4.34
N ASN A 401 -2.37 0.25 4.08
CA ASN A 401 -2.53 -1.07 4.66
C ASN A 401 -1.59 -2.05 3.95
N SER A 402 -0.77 -2.78 4.72
CA SER A 402 0.19 -3.75 4.16
C SER A 402 -0.40 -5.15 3.90
N GLY A 403 -1.70 -5.32 4.10
CA GLY A 403 -2.42 -6.57 3.87
C GLY A 403 -2.70 -6.85 2.40
N VAL A 404 -2.69 -5.82 1.55
CA VAL A 404 -2.74 -5.95 0.09
C VAL A 404 -1.76 -4.98 -0.56
N MET A 405 -0.78 -5.50 -1.30
CA MET A 405 0.26 -4.69 -1.93
C MET A 405 0.68 -5.25 -3.28
N ILE A 406 0.83 -4.36 -4.26
CA ILE A 406 1.47 -4.66 -5.54
C ILE A 406 2.96 -4.35 -5.39
N ALA A 407 3.81 -5.36 -5.56
CA ALA A 407 5.25 -5.27 -5.43
C ALA A 407 5.99 -5.85 -6.64
N GLU A 408 7.21 -5.38 -6.85
CA GLU A 408 8.12 -5.81 -7.91
C GLU A 408 9.37 -6.41 -7.24
N PRO A 409 9.52 -7.75 -7.23
CA PRO A 409 10.62 -8.41 -6.55
C PRO A 409 11.99 -7.93 -7.04
N SER A 410 12.90 -7.70 -6.09
CA SER A 410 14.28 -7.25 -6.33
C SER A 410 15.18 -7.70 -5.18
N PRO A 411 16.29 -8.42 -5.45
CA PRO A 411 17.28 -8.76 -4.42
C PRO A 411 17.91 -7.52 -3.80
N CYS A 412 18.22 -6.51 -4.63
CA CYS A 412 18.79 -5.25 -4.16
C CYS A 412 17.84 -4.56 -3.18
N PHE A 413 16.56 -4.49 -3.52
CA PHE A 413 15.55 -3.89 -2.66
C PHE A 413 15.34 -4.70 -1.38
N PHE A 414 15.37 -6.04 -1.46
CA PHE A 414 15.33 -6.91 -0.29
C PHE A 414 16.49 -6.61 0.66
N ASP A 415 17.73 -6.58 0.17
CA ASP A 415 18.91 -6.30 1.00
C ASP A 415 18.83 -4.91 1.64
N MET A 416 18.34 -3.92 0.89
CA MET A 416 18.07 -2.58 1.41
C MET A 416 17.03 -2.59 2.53
N LEU A 417 15.89 -3.28 2.36
CA LEU A 417 14.86 -3.43 3.40
C LEU A 417 15.43 -4.10 4.66
N MET A 418 16.25 -5.13 4.47
CA MET A 418 16.90 -5.88 5.56
C MET A 418 17.90 -5.02 6.33
N ALA A 419 18.55 -4.07 5.68
CA ALA A 419 19.40 -3.07 6.35
C ALA A 419 18.56 -1.99 7.06
N LYS A 420 17.58 -1.40 6.35
CA LYS A 420 16.76 -0.29 6.86
C LYS A 420 15.88 -0.68 8.05
N ARG A 421 15.51 -1.96 8.22
CA ARG A 421 14.74 -2.42 9.40
C ARG A 421 15.40 -2.14 10.75
N TYR A 422 16.72 -1.95 10.79
CA TYR A 422 17.47 -1.64 12.01
C TYR A 422 17.61 -0.14 12.25
N THR A 423 17.50 0.68 11.21
CA THR A 423 17.69 2.13 11.27
C THR A 423 16.37 2.89 11.30
N LEU A 424 15.32 2.32 10.71
CA LEU A 424 13.98 2.90 10.68
C LEU A 424 13.15 2.40 11.85
N ASN A 425 12.38 3.31 12.44
CA ASN A 425 11.49 2.98 13.54
C ASN A 425 10.10 2.62 13.00
N SER A 426 9.73 1.34 13.06
CA SER A 426 8.37 0.92 12.73
C SER A 426 7.39 1.40 13.81
N TYR A 427 6.49 2.32 13.46
CA TYR A 427 5.55 2.94 14.42
C TYR A 427 4.63 1.92 15.12
N ASN A 428 4.36 0.77 14.49
CA ASN A 428 3.57 -0.31 15.07
C ASN A 428 4.41 -1.54 15.43
N GLY A 429 5.74 -1.45 15.34
CA GLY A 429 6.69 -2.54 15.57
C GLY A 429 6.67 -3.67 14.53
N GLY A 430 5.74 -3.65 13.57
CA GLY A 430 5.56 -4.69 12.55
C GLY A 430 6.03 -4.26 11.15
N ASP A 431 5.61 -5.03 10.16
CA ASP A 431 5.90 -4.84 8.74
C ASP A 431 5.25 -3.58 8.18
N GLN A 432 3.96 -3.32 8.48
CA GLN A 432 3.26 -2.15 7.95
C GLN A 432 3.96 -0.85 8.34
N GLY A 433 4.38 -0.72 9.60
CA GLY A 433 5.08 0.46 10.06
C GLY A 433 6.41 0.64 9.36
N LEU A 434 7.20 -0.43 9.22
CA LEU A 434 8.47 -0.38 8.50
C LEU A 434 8.28 0.00 7.03
N LEU A 435 7.31 -0.62 6.35
CA LEU A 435 7.06 -0.38 4.93
C LEU A 435 6.56 1.03 4.65
N ASN A 436 5.76 1.63 5.55
CA ASN A 436 5.33 3.03 5.42
C ASN A 436 6.46 4.04 5.68
N GLU A 437 7.47 3.69 6.48
CA GLU A 437 8.69 4.50 6.61
C GLU A 437 9.60 4.39 5.36
N VAL A 438 9.59 3.25 4.67
CA VAL A 438 10.38 3.04 3.45
C VAL A 438 9.71 3.65 2.23
N PHE A 439 8.41 3.40 2.04
CA PHE A 439 7.61 3.88 0.92
C PHE A 439 6.82 5.12 1.33
N THR A 440 7.46 6.28 1.17
CA THR A 440 6.84 7.58 1.44
C THR A 440 5.91 8.03 0.32
N TRP A 441 6.11 7.49 -0.90
CA TRP A 441 5.28 7.76 -2.07
C TRP A 441 4.68 6.48 -2.66
N TRP A 442 3.35 6.36 -2.63
CA TRP A 442 2.62 5.17 -3.04
C TRP A 442 1.30 5.51 -3.72
N HIS A 443 0.75 4.59 -4.50
CA HIS A 443 -0.49 4.80 -5.27
C HIS A 443 -1.68 4.10 -4.61
N ARG A 444 -2.77 4.85 -4.40
CA ARG A 444 -4.00 4.36 -3.79
C ARG A 444 -4.80 3.50 -4.77
N ILE A 445 -5.01 2.24 -4.44
CA ILE A 445 -6.02 1.39 -5.09
C ILE A 445 -7.35 1.51 -4.34
N THR A 446 -8.47 1.24 -5.03
CA THR A 446 -9.82 1.41 -4.47
C THR A 446 -10.04 0.61 -3.18
N LYS A 447 -10.79 1.18 -2.22
CA LYS A 447 -11.25 0.50 -1.00
C LYS A 447 -12.00 -0.81 -1.27
N LYS A 448 -12.56 -1.00 -2.48
CA LYS A 448 -13.21 -2.25 -2.89
C LYS A 448 -12.24 -3.42 -3.01
N ILE A 449 -10.93 -3.16 -3.17
CA ILE A 449 -9.89 -4.19 -3.15
C ILE A 449 -9.65 -4.68 -1.72
N SER A 450 -9.56 -3.80 -0.72
CA SER A 450 -9.34 -4.20 0.68
C SER A 450 -10.52 -3.83 1.57
N PHE A 451 -11.69 -4.40 1.26
CA PHE A 451 -12.92 -4.05 1.98
C PHE A 451 -12.93 -4.67 3.38
N LEU A 452 -12.80 -3.85 4.42
CA LEU A 452 -12.84 -4.32 5.82
C LEU A 452 -14.20 -4.96 6.14
N LYS A 453 -14.18 -6.13 6.80
CA LYS A 453 -15.41 -6.85 7.15
C LYS A 453 -16.40 -6.03 7.99
N CYS A 454 -15.88 -5.07 8.75
CA CYS A 454 -16.61 -4.23 9.70
C CYS A 454 -16.98 -2.85 9.15
N PHE A 455 -16.89 -2.66 7.83
CA PHE A 455 -17.30 -1.42 7.21
C PHE A 455 -18.77 -1.08 7.56
N MET A 456 -18.97 0.17 7.95
CA MET A 456 -20.29 0.74 8.21
C MET A 456 -20.62 1.74 7.10
N ASP A 457 -21.84 1.66 6.57
CA ASP A 457 -22.33 2.70 5.67
C ASP A 457 -22.63 4.02 6.43
N GLU A 458 -23.01 5.07 5.71
CA GLU A 458 -23.34 6.38 6.29
C GLU A 458 -24.48 6.33 7.34
N LYS A 459 -25.28 5.26 7.31
CA LYS A 459 -26.39 5.04 8.26
C LYS A 459 -25.94 4.23 9.48
N GLY A 460 -24.67 3.85 9.55
CA GLY A 460 -24.10 3.02 10.61
C GLY A 460 -24.44 1.53 10.46
N GLU A 461 -24.98 1.11 9.31
CA GLU A 461 -25.34 -0.29 9.08
C GLU A 461 -24.13 -1.07 8.54
N ARG A 462 -23.92 -2.28 9.09
CA ARG A 462 -22.87 -3.19 8.63
C ARG A 462 -23.28 -3.83 7.31
N LYS A 463 -22.85 -3.24 6.21
CA LYS A 463 -23.11 -3.74 4.86
C LYS A 463 -21.83 -4.19 4.19
N VAL A 464 -21.92 -5.32 3.51
CA VAL A 464 -20.91 -5.79 2.56
C VAL A 464 -21.52 -5.69 1.17
N PRO A 465 -21.14 -4.67 0.36
CA PRO A 465 -21.61 -4.50 -1.00
C PRO A 465 -21.31 -5.73 -1.86
N ASN A 466 -22.09 -5.93 -2.93
CA ASN A 466 -21.93 -7.09 -3.80
C ASN A 466 -20.77 -6.95 -4.80
N ASP A 467 -20.33 -5.71 -5.05
CA ASP A 467 -19.32 -5.31 -6.02
C ASP A 467 -17.93 -5.11 -5.40
N VAL A 468 -17.71 -5.61 -4.17
CA VAL A 468 -16.37 -5.64 -3.56
C VAL A 468 -15.54 -6.77 -4.17
N TYR A 469 -14.24 -6.53 -4.35
CA TYR A 469 -13.33 -7.51 -4.92
C TYR A 469 -12.80 -8.48 -3.87
N MET A 470 -12.47 -8.00 -2.67
CA MET A 470 -12.04 -8.86 -1.56
C MET A 470 -12.61 -8.35 -0.23
N ILE A 471 -12.66 -9.25 0.76
CA ILE A 471 -13.03 -8.91 2.13
C ILE A 471 -11.84 -9.19 3.04
N HIS A 472 -11.44 -8.20 3.85
CA HIS A 472 -10.41 -8.33 4.88
C HIS A 472 -11.04 -8.66 6.26
N PHE A 473 -10.70 -9.80 6.83
CA PHE A 473 -11.28 -10.28 8.08
C PHE A 473 -10.50 -9.86 9.32
N VAL A 474 -10.66 -8.60 9.74
CA VAL A 474 -10.14 -8.09 11.03
C VAL A 474 -10.88 -8.69 12.25
N GLY A 475 -10.27 -8.63 13.44
CA GLY A 475 -10.80 -9.25 14.66
C GLY A 475 -10.61 -10.77 14.70
N VAL A 476 -11.55 -11.48 15.34
CA VAL A 476 -11.57 -12.96 15.33
C VAL A 476 -11.88 -13.47 13.93
N LYS A 477 -11.10 -14.45 13.47
CA LYS A 477 -11.16 -14.98 12.11
C LYS A 477 -12.33 -15.96 11.95
N PRO A 478 -12.98 -16.04 10.77
CA PRO A 478 -14.15 -16.89 10.58
C PRO A 478 -13.95 -18.37 10.89
N TRP A 479 -12.77 -18.92 10.57
CA TRP A 479 -12.46 -20.34 10.76
C TRP A 479 -12.27 -20.74 12.23
N VAL A 480 -12.09 -19.77 13.14
CA VAL A 480 -12.03 -20.01 14.60
C VAL A 480 -13.32 -19.63 15.32
N CYS A 481 -14.38 -19.30 14.58
CA CYS A 481 -15.74 -19.16 15.07
C CYS A 481 -16.59 -20.34 14.58
N TYR A 482 -17.75 -20.57 15.21
CA TYR A 482 -18.79 -21.38 14.57
C TYR A 482 -19.33 -20.71 13.31
N ARG A 483 -19.86 -21.51 12.38
CA ARG A 483 -20.39 -21.01 11.11
C ARG A 483 -21.65 -20.17 11.21
N ASP A 484 -22.40 -20.32 12.28
CA ASP A 484 -23.78 -19.82 12.38
C ASP A 484 -23.87 -18.28 12.52
N TYR A 485 -22.83 -17.62 13.06
CA TYR A 485 -22.73 -16.17 13.21
C TYR A 485 -21.28 -15.76 13.50
N ASP A 486 -20.97 -14.46 13.35
CA ASP A 486 -19.65 -13.92 13.66
C ASP A 486 -19.42 -13.86 15.18
N CYS A 487 -18.57 -14.73 15.72
CA CYS A 487 -18.31 -14.81 17.15
C CYS A 487 -17.57 -13.58 17.73
N ASN A 488 -17.19 -12.59 16.91
CA ASN A 488 -16.83 -11.27 17.43
C ASN A 488 -18.00 -10.60 18.18
N TRP A 489 -19.24 -11.00 17.92
CA TRP A 489 -20.42 -10.59 18.71
C TRP A 489 -20.40 -11.10 20.15
N ASP A 490 -19.55 -12.06 20.52
CA ASP A 490 -19.45 -12.56 21.90
C ASP A 490 -18.37 -11.85 22.72
N GLN A 491 -17.69 -10.86 22.14
CA GLN A 491 -16.60 -10.11 22.79
C GLN A 491 -16.84 -8.60 22.67
N VAL A 492 -17.12 -7.92 23.80
CA VAL A 492 -17.51 -6.50 23.84
C VAL A 492 -16.48 -5.61 23.12
N ASP A 493 -15.19 -5.85 23.37
CA ASP A 493 -14.07 -5.14 22.77
C ASP A 493 -13.91 -5.42 21.28
N ARG A 494 -14.51 -6.50 20.76
CA ARG A 494 -14.47 -6.91 19.36
C ARG A 494 -15.77 -6.70 18.61
N HIS A 495 -16.81 -6.23 19.29
CA HIS A 495 -18.09 -5.87 18.66
C HIS A 495 -17.88 -4.97 17.46
N ILE A 496 -16.94 -4.03 17.52
CA ILE A 496 -16.61 -3.12 16.40
C ILE A 496 -16.24 -3.85 15.11
N PHE A 497 -15.72 -5.09 15.21
CA PHE A 497 -15.29 -5.88 14.07
C PHE A 497 -16.39 -6.80 13.53
N ALA A 498 -17.42 -7.15 14.32
CA ALA A 498 -18.32 -8.24 13.96
C ALA A 498 -19.14 -7.98 12.68
N SER A 499 -19.42 -8.99 11.86
CA SER A 499 -20.27 -8.85 10.67
C SER A 499 -20.74 -10.20 10.17
N ASP A 500 -21.99 -10.58 10.49
CA ASP A 500 -22.55 -11.86 10.05
C ASP A 500 -22.63 -11.97 8.53
N ARG A 501 -22.82 -10.85 7.84
CA ARG A 501 -22.82 -10.81 6.39
C ARG A 501 -21.44 -11.17 5.82
N ALA A 502 -20.37 -10.57 6.35
CA ALA A 502 -19.01 -10.92 5.94
C ALA A 502 -18.65 -12.36 6.33
N HIS A 503 -19.03 -12.78 7.55
CA HIS A 503 -18.85 -14.15 8.04
C HIS A 503 -19.51 -15.17 7.09
N SER A 504 -20.76 -14.92 6.71
CA SER A 504 -21.48 -15.78 5.76
C SER A 504 -20.81 -15.85 4.38
N ARG A 505 -20.11 -14.79 3.94
CA ARG A 505 -19.35 -14.79 2.67
C ARG A 505 -18.14 -15.70 2.76
N TRP A 506 -17.43 -15.68 3.88
CA TRP A 506 -16.33 -16.62 4.13
C TRP A 506 -16.83 -18.07 4.12
N TRP A 507 -17.95 -18.34 4.81
CA TRP A 507 -18.52 -19.69 4.86
C TRP A 507 -19.00 -20.23 3.51
N ARG A 508 -19.39 -19.37 2.57
CA ARG A 508 -19.66 -19.81 1.18
C ARG A 508 -18.39 -20.28 0.46
N VAL A 509 -17.25 -19.63 0.70
CA VAL A 509 -15.96 -20.10 0.19
C VAL A 509 -15.63 -21.46 0.80
N TYR A 510 -15.80 -21.60 2.13
CA TYR A 510 -15.60 -22.87 2.83
C TYR A 510 -16.49 -24.01 2.28
N ASP A 511 -17.77 -23.73 2.05
CA ASP A 511 -18.72 -24.74 1.57
C ASP A 511 -18.33 -25.25 0.18
N ALA A 512 -17.77 -24.38 -0.67
CA ALA A 512 -17.27 -24.67 -2.00
C ALA A 512 -15.87 -25.32 -2.04
N LEU A 513 -15.21 -25.51 -0.89
CA LEU A 513 -13.91 -26.21 -0.86
C LEU A 513 -14.06 -27.67 -1.30
N PRO A 514 -13.06 -28.21 -2.03
CA PRO A 514 -12.89 -29.65 -2.19
C PRO A 514 -12.94 -30.37 -0.83
N VAL A 515 -13.53 -31.57 -0.81
CA VAL A 515 -13.81 -32.32 0.42
C VAL A 515 -12.52 -32.65 1.17
N GLU A 516 -11.45 -32.95 0.43
CA GLU A 516 -10.11 -33.23 0.92
C GLU A 516 -9.45 -32.04 1.64
N LEU A 517 -9.89 -30.80 1.36
CA LEU A 517 -9.33 -29.60 1.99
C LEU A 517 -10.05 -29.20 3.29
N LYS A 518 -11.31 -29.66 3.48
CA LYS A 518 -12.12 -29.31 4.66
C LYS A 518 -11.51 -29.71 6.01
N PRO A 519 -10.78 -30.84 6.14
CA PRO A 519 -10.13 -31.21 7.40
C PRO A 519 -9.10 -30.20 7.91
N TYR A 520 -8.40 -29.48 7.03
CA TYR A 520 -7.44 -28.43 7.40
C TYR A 520 -8.08 -27.18 8.02
N CYS A 521 -9.41 -27.12 8.00
CA CYS A 521 -10.24 -26.08 8.58
C CYS A 521 -11.10 -26.58 9.75
N GLY A 522 -10.79 -27.78 10.28
CA GLY A 522 -11.46 -28.37 11.42
C GLY A 522 -11.24 -27.58 12.71
N LEU A 523 -12.16 -27.73 13.67
CA LEU A 523 -12.01 -27.16 15.01
C LEU A 523 -11.21 -28.11 15.88
N THR A 524 -10.22 -27.58 16.60
CA THR A 524 -9.58 -28.34 17.68
C THR A 524 -10.42 -28.27 18.96
N SER A 525 -10.19 -29.19 19.90
CA SER A 525 -10.83 -29.13 21.22
C SER A 525 -10.54 -27.83 21.97
N TYR A 526 -9.34 -27.27 21.81
CA TYR A 526 -8.98 -25.97 22.38
C TYR A 526 -9.80 -24.82 21.76
N MET A 527 -9.93 -24.80 20.43
CA MET A 527 -10.72 -23.78 19.73
C MET A 527 -12.19 -23.86 20.13
N ASP A 528 -12.77 -25.07 20.12
CA ASP A 528 -14.15 -25.32 20.51
C ASP A 528 -14.42 -24.84 21.94
N ALA A 529 -13.58 -25.24 22.90
CA ALA A 529 -13.67 -24.80 24.29
C ALA A 529 -13.56 -23.27 24.43
N ASN A 530 -12.66 -22.63 23.67
CA ASN A 530 -12.53 -21.18 23.67
C ASN A 530 -13.79 -20.48 23.13
N ILE A 531 -14.38 -20.97 22.04
CA ILE A 531 -15.63 -20.43 21.49
C ILE A 531 -16.77 -20.57 22.53
N GLN A 532 -16.91 -21.74 23.14
CA GLN A 532 -17.93 -21.99 24.16
C GLN A 532 -17.76 -21.09 25.39
N ASN A 533 -16.52 -20.88 25.84
CA ASN A 533 -16.20 -19.98 26.95
C ASN A 533 -16.63 -18.54 26.66
N TRP A 534 -16.33 -18.01 25.47
CA TRP A 534 -16.76 -16.65 25.10
C TRP A 534 -18.28 -16.52 25.01
N ARG A 535 -18.97 -17.54 24.49
CA ARG A 535 -20.45 -17.57 24.50
C ARG A 535 -21.03 -17.55 25.91
N GLU A 536 -20.45 -18.28 26.85
CA GLU A 536 -20.91 -18.28 28.24
C GLU A 536 -20.61 -16.95 28.95
N ILE A 537 -19.47 -16.31 28.64
CA ILE A 537 -19.17 -14.94 29.09
C ILE A 537 -20.22 -13.96 28.56
N ALA A 538 -20.55 -14.03 27.27
CA ALA A 538 -21.55 -13.16 26.65
C ALA A 538 -22.95 -13.37 27.25
N LYS A 539 -23.33 -14.62 27.52
CA LYS A 539 -24.59 -14.99 28.17
C LYS A 539 -24.76 -14.40 29.57
N ASN A 540 -23.67 -14.35 30.35
CA ASN A 540 -23.69 -13.87 31.73
C ASN A 540 -23.42 -12.35 31.85
N ASN A 541 -23.24 -11.65 30.73
CA ASN A 541 -22.93 -10.23 30.71
C ASN A 541 -24.09 -9.40 30.16
N VAL A 542 -24.62 -8.51 31.00
CA VAL A 542 -25.76 -7.62 30.69
C VAL A 542 -25.50 -6.65 29.53
N SER A 543 -24.24 -6.42 29.14
CA SER A 543 -23.87 -5.55 28.03
C SER A 543 -24.16 -6.15 26.64
N PHE A 544 -24.40 -7.46 26.53
CA PHE A 544 -24.70 -8.11 25.24
C PHE A 544 -26.20 -8.13 24.94
N THR A 545 -26.71 -6.97 24.50
CA THR A 545 -28.15 -6.78 24.22
C THR A 545 -28.58 -7.34 22.86
N ASP A 546 -27.64 -7.60 21.94
CA ASP A 546 -27.89 -8.19 20.62
C ASP A 546 -28.25 -9.69 20.67
N THR A 547 -27.90 -10.37 21.77
CA THR A 547 -28.19 -11.78 22.04
C THR A 547 -27.69 -12.80 21.00
N HIS A 548 -26.65 -12.49 20.20
CA HIS A 548 -26.10 -13.43 19.21
C HIS A 548 -25.66 -14.77 19.82
N TRP A 549 -25.19 -14.78 21.07
CA TRP A 549 -24.84 -16.01 21.81
C TRP A 549 -26.01 -17.00 21.96
N LYS A 550 -27.27 -16.58 21.76
CA LYS A 550 -28.45 -17.46 21.77
C LYS A 550 -28.67 -18.21 20.45
N ILE A 551 -27.97 -17.84 19.38
CA ILE A 551 -28.09 -18.51 18.08
C ILE A 551 -27.68 -19.98 18.24
N ASP A 552 -28.55 -20.87 17.77
CA ASP A 552 -28.35 -22.31 17.78
C ASP A 552 -27.18 -22.69 16.86
N VAL A 553 -26.26 -23.50 17.36
CA VAL A 553 -25.01 -23.84 16.67
C VAL A 553 -25.21 -25.12 15.87
N LYS A 554 -25.12 -25.01 14.54
CA LYS A 554 -25.26 -26.13 13.60
C LYS A 554 -23.97 -26.43 12.85
N ASP A 555 -22.86 -25.83 13.27
CA ASP A 555 -21.54 -26.11 12.71
C ASP A 555 -21.15 -27.60 12.87
N PRO A 556 -21.01 -28.36 11.77
CA PRO A 556 -20.71 -29.79 11.83
C PRO A 556 -19.30 -30.09 12.39
N ARG A 557 -18.42 -29.08 12.44
CA ARG A 557 -17.07 -29.24 13.01
C ARG A 557 -17.11 -29.42 14.52
N LYS A 558 -18.16 -28.95 15.20
CA LYS A 558 -18.36 -29.11 16.65
C LYS A 558 -18.41 -30.59 17.04
N ASP A 559 -19.05 -31.42 16.22
CA ASP A 559 -19.19 -32.85 16.46
C ASP A 559 -18.00 -33.66 15.90
N ASN A 560 -17.12 -33.03 15.12
CA ASN A 560 -16.00 -33.65 14.42
C ASN A 560 -14.69 -32.89 14.67
N LEU A 561 -14.30 -32.82 15.94
CA LEU A 561 -13.09 -32.11 16.36
C LEU A 561 -11.82 -32.80 15.83
N ILE A 562 -10.90 -32.01 15.30
CA ILE A 562 -9.59 -32.47 14.86
C ILE A 562 -8.59 -32.46 16.02
N LYS A 563 -7.64 -33.39 15.99
CA LYS A 563 -6.47 -33.32 16.88
C LYS A 563 -5.61 -32.14 16.46
N GLN A 564 -4.98 -31.49 17.43
CA GLN A 564 -3.97 -30.48 17.16
C GLN A 564 -2.83 -31.16 16.38
N ILE A 565 -2.58 -30.69 15.15
CA ILE A 565 -1.52 -31.20 14.27
C ILE A 565 -0.17 -30.79 14.81
#